data_AF-A0A950GSC1-F1
#
_entry.id   AF-A0A950GSC1-F1
#
_cell.length_a   1.000
_cell.length_b   1.000
_cell.length_c   1.000
_cell.angle_alpha   90.00
_cell.angle_beta   90.00
_cell.angle_gamma   90.00
#
_symmetry.space_group_name_H-M   'P 1'
#
loop_
_entity.id
_entity.type
_entity.pdbx_description
1 polymer ?
#
loop_
_entity_poly.entity_id
_entity_poly.type
_entity_poly.pdbx_seq_one_letter_code
_entity_poly.pdbx_strand_id
1 'polypeptide(L)'
;FTDNFYRHGLLGRFIGAGHVLARLYGCDPEALLKADGMAQQRILYERHVAPIFEKPLLRWLIRQPASLYGLGIPPSQYRSLAGDRPEGIGAVLRQRLENLACGFDIKTNYFAWQAFGRRYAMTGDAALPPYLQRRHFETVRSRIDRVRLEQRSLTEMLAASPAESVDAYVLLDAQDWMNDQDLTALWMQISRTARRGARVIFRTAADERLLPGRVPTRLLDMWTYDHARSRELGRMDRSSIYGAFHLYRLAERSS
;
A
#
# COMPACT_ATOMS: atom_id res chain seq x y z
N PHE A 1 -15.24 20.74 -4.00
CA PHE A 1 -14.44 20.04 -2.96
C PHE A 1 -15.11 20.07 -1.57
N THR A 2 -16.43 20.23 -1.48
CA THR A 2 -17.19 20.41 -0.23
C THR A 2 -17.70 19.09 0.37
N ASP A 3 -17.86 18.02 -0.42
CA ASP A 3 -18.34 16.72 0.06
C ASP A 3 -17.22 15.68 0.12
N ASN A 4 -16.28 15.87 1.06
CA ASN A 4 -15.28 14.90 1.52
C ASN A 4 -15.01 13.73 0.52
N PHE A 5 -14.16 13.95 -0.47
CA PHE A 5 -13.80 12.97 -1.52
C PHE A 5 -13.58 11.54 -0.96
N TYR A 6 -13.00 11.45 0.25
CA TYR A 6 -12.74 10.21 1.00
C TYR A 6 -13.98 9.44 1.49
N ARG A 7 -15.18 10.04 1.50
CA ARG A 7 -16.43 9.37 1.88
C ARG A 7 -17.16 8.74 0.69
N HIS A 8 -17.00 9.30 -0.51
CA HIS A 8 -17.80 8.92 -1.67
C HIS A 8 -17.10 7.99 -2.67
N GLY A 9 -15.77 7.87 -2.60
CA GLY A 9 -15.01 6.87 -3.36
C GLY A 9 -15.32 5.43 -2.92
N LEU A 10 -15.01 4.44 -3.78
CA LEU A 10 -15.29 3.01 -3.54
C LEU A 10 -14.77 2.54 -2.18
N LEU A 11 -13.53 2.88 -1.84
CA LEU A 11 -12.91 2.58 -0.56
C LEU A 11 -13.64 3.26 0.62
N GLY A 12 -14.06 4.53 0.45
CA GLY A 12 -14.79 5.28 1.48
C GLY A 12 -16.17 4.71 1.80
N ARG A 13 -16.87 4.20 0.77
CA ARG A 13 -18.14 3.47 0.91
C ARG A 13 -17.92 2.12 1.57
N PHE A 14 -16.87 1.39 1.17
CA PHE A 14 -16.52 0.11 1.78
C PHE A 14 -16.20 0.25 3.28
N ILE A 15 -15.31 1.18 3.64
CA ILE A 15 -14.98 1.48 5.05
C ILE A 15 -16.25 1.89 5.80
N GLY A 16 -17.11 2.71 5.18
CA GLY A 16 -18.37 3.11 5.78
C GLY A 16 -19.31 1.94 6.07
N ALA A 17 -19.49 1.01 5.13
CA ALA A 17 -20.28 -0.20 5.35
C ALA A 17 -19.67 -1.09 6.44
N GLY A 18 -18.33 -1.22 6.46
CA GLY A 18 -17.61 -1.94 7.51
C GLY A 18 -17.84 -1.35 8.90
N HIS A 19 -17.87 -0.02 9.03
CA HIS A 19 -18.18 0.67 10.29
C HIS A 19 -19.61 0.42 10.76
N VAL A 20 -20.59 0.46 9.83
CA VAL A 20 -21.98 0.12 10.16
C VAL A 20 -22.07 -1.31 10.66
N LEU A 21 -21.43 -2.25 9.97
CA LEU A 21 -21.42 -3.65 10.37
C LEU A 21 -20.74 -3.87 11.73
N ALA A 22 -19.62 -3.18 11.98
CA ALA A 22 -18.94 -3.23 13.27
C ALA A 22 -19.87 -2.78 14.40
N ARG A 23 -20.55 -1.63 14.23
CA ARG A 23 -21.49 -1.11 15.24
C ARG A 23 -22.66 -2.06 15.49
N LEU A 24 -23.21 -2.69 14.44
CA LEU A 24 -24.25 -3.71 14.57
C LEU A 24 -23.80 -4.91 15.42
N TYR A 25 -22.50 -5.23 15.39
CA TYR A 25 -21.90 -6.28 16.21
C TYR A 25 -21.32 -5.80 17.54
N GLY A 26 -21.61 -4.57 17.96
CA GLY A 26 -21.09 -3.99 19.22
C GLY A 26 -19.61 -3.61 19.19
N CYS A 27 -18.99 -3.61 18.00
CA CYS A 27 -17.62 -3.17 17.78
C CYS A 27 -17.60 -1.66 17.50
N ASP A 28 -16.59 -0.95 18.00
CA ASP A 28 -16.42 0.49 17.79
C ASP A 28 -14.99 0.82 17.33
N PRO A 29 -14.73 0.79 16.01
CA PRO A 29 -13.41 1.08 15.48
C PRO A 29 -12.92 2.48 15.83
N GLU A 30 -13.81 3.46 16.03
CA GLU A 30 -13.43 4.83 16.39
C GLU A 30 -12.82 4.92 17.80
N ALA A 31 -13.12 3.97 18.68
CA ALA A 31 -12.55 3.92 20.02
C ALA A 31 -11.02 3.87 20.01
N LEU A 32 -10.41 3.21 19.01
CA LEU A 32 -8.95 3.16 18.82
C LEU A 32 -8.31 4.55 18.71
N LEU A 33 -9.02 5.52 18.13
CA LEU A 33 -8.49 6.86 17.91
C LEU A 33 -8.39 7.68 19.22
N LYS A 34 -8.98 7.19 20.31
CA LYS A 34 -8.92 7.82 21.63
C LYS A 34 -7.75 7.30 22.48
N ALA A 35 -6.92 6.42 21.92
CA ALA A 35 -5.79 5.86 22.65
C ALA A 35 -4.70 6.91 22.92
N ASP A 36 -4.22 6.95 24.15
CA ASP A 36 -3.14 7.82 24.59
C ASP A 36 -1.75 7.25 24.32
N GLY A 37 -1.66 5.95 24.02
CA GLY A 37 -0.44 5.29 23.58
C GLY A 37 -0.64 3.84 23.15
N MET A 38 0.46 3.20 22.73
CA MET A 38 0.47 1.86 22.11
C MET A 38 -0.14 0.76 23.00
N ALA A 39 0.10 0.80 24.31
CA ALA A 39 -0.47 -0.18 25.24
C ALA A 39 -2.02 -0.08 25.28
N GLN A 40 -2.56 1.14 25.28
CA GLN A 40 -4.00 1.36 25.26
C GLN A 40 -4.59 1.05 23.87
N GLN A 41 -3.87 1.34 22.78
CA GLN A 41 -4.26 0.93 21.42
C GLN A 41 -4.48 -0.58 21.36
N ARG A 42 -3.57 -1.37 21.95
CA ARG A 42 -3.70 -2.83 22.01
C ARG A 42 -4.97 -3.26 22.75
N ILE A 43 -5.24 -2.70 23.92
CA ILE A 43 -6.45 -3.01 24.71
C ILE A 43 -7.72 -2.67 23.92
N LEU A 44 -7.74 -1.50 23.28
CA LEU A 44 -8.89 -1.06 22.49
C LEU A 44 -9.08 -1.89 21.23
N TYR A 45 -8.00 -2.34 20.58
CA TYR A 45 -8.05 -3.25 19.44
C TYR A 45 -8.71 -4.58 19.83
N GLU A 46 -8.24 -5.23 20.89
CA GLU A 46 -8.79 -6.51 21.35
C GLU A 46 -10.26 -6.39 21.76
N ARG A 47 -10.65 -5.24 22.35
CA ARG A 47 -12.01 -5.02 22.81
C ARG A 47 -12.99 -4.64 21.69
N HIS A 48 -12.57 -3.77 20.77
CA HIS A 48 -13.49 -3.08 19.85
C HIS A 48 -13.30 -3.43 18.38
N VAL A 49 -12.20 -4.09 17.99
CA VAL A 49 -11.91 -4.38 16.58
C VAL A 49 -11.70 -5.86 16.34
N ALA A 50 -10.80 -6.52 17.08
CA ALA A 50 -10.51 -7.94 16.92
C ALA A 50 -11.76 -8.86 16.90
N PRO A 51 -12.81 -8.62 17.72
CA PRO A 51 -13.98 -9.51 17.76
C PRO A 51 -14.77 -9.57 16.45
N ILE A 52 -14.56 -8.64 15.51
CA ILE A 52 -15.24 -8.67 14.21
C ILE A 52 -14.86 -9.92 13.40
N PHE A 53 -13.61 -10.39 13.52
CA PHE A 53 -13.11 -11.58 12.82
C PHE A 53 -13.74 -12.89 13.31
N GLU A 54 -14.38 -12.87 14.47
CA GLU A 54 -15.12 -14.01 15.01
C GLU A 54 -16.54 -14.09 14.46
N LYS A 55 -17.04 -13.03 13.79
CA LYS A 55 -18.43 -12.96 13.33
C LYS A 55 -18.64 -13.79 12.05
N PRO A 56 -19.68 -14.65 12.01
CA PRO A 56 -19.94 -15.53 10.86
C PRO A 56 -20.09 -14.80 9.53
N LEU A 57 -20.74 -13.63 9.52
CA LEU A 57 -20.93 -12.85 8.29
C LEU A 57 -19.62 -12.31 7.74
N LEU A 58 -18.72 -11.79 8.59
CA LEU A 58 -17.42 -11.33 8.12
C LEU A 58 -16.58 -12.50 7.60
N ARG A 59 -16.57 -13.64 8.30
CA ARG A 59 -15.88 -14.86 7.84
C ARG A 59 -16.40 -15.34 6.50
N TRP A 60 -17.72 -15.28 6.29
CA TRP A 60 -18.33 -15.60 5.01
C TRP A 60 -17.93 -14.61 3.91
N LEU A 61 -17.94 -13.30 4.17
CA LEU A 61 -17.52 -12.27 3.22
C LEU A 61 -16.06 -12.43 2.80
N ILE A 62 -15.15 -12.66 3.75
CA ILE A 62 -13.72 -12.85 3.50
C ILE A 62 -13.44 -14.04 2.57
N ARG A 63 -14.31 -15.07 2.59
CA ARG A 63 -14.21 -16.23 1.70
C ARG A 63 -14.68 -15.95 0.27
N GLN A 64 -15.25 -14.78 -0.01
CA GLN A 64 -15.69 -14.37 -1.35
C GLN A 64 -14.65 -13.45 -1.99
N PRO A 65 -13.88 -13.89 -3.02
CA PRO A 65 -12.85 -13.06 -3.65
C PRO A 65 -13.36 -11.70 -4.18
N ALA A 66 -14.60 -11.64 -4.64
CA ALA A 66 -15.21 -10.40 -5.13
C ALA A 66 -15.44 -9.34 -4.04
N SER A 67 -15.64 -9.74 -2.77
CA SER A 67 -15.88 -8.80 -1.67
C SER A 67 -14.62 -8.00 -1.32
N LEU A 68 -13.45 -8.56 -1.61
CA LEU A 68 -12.14 -7.98 -1.29
C LEU A 68 -11.64 -6.99 -2.35
N TYR A 69 -12.28 -6.95 -3.52
CA TYR A 69 -12.00 -5.93 -4.53
C TYR A 69 -12.24 -4.52 -4.00
N GLY A 70 -13.27 -4.33 -3.15
CA GLY A 70 -13.55 -3.05 -2.48
C GLY A 70 -12.48 -2.61 -1.46
N LEU A 71 -11.62 -3.55 -1.04
CA LEU A 71 -10.43 -3.29 -0.21
C LEU A 71 -9.16 -3.03 -1.04
N GLY A 72 -9.28 -2.99 -2.37
CA GLY A 72 -8.13 -2.88 -3.27
C GLY A 72 -7.39 -4.21 -3.46
N ILE A 73 -7.99 -5.34 -3.07
CA ILE A 73 -7.42 -6.69 -3.27
C ILE A 73 -8.17 -7.37 -4.42
N PRO A 74 -7.62 -7.43 -5.64
CA PRO A 74 -8.23 -8.18 -6.71
C PRO A 74 -8.24 -9.68 -6.51
N PRO A 75 -9.10 -10.38 -7.27
CA PRO A 75 -9.10 -11.84 -7.33
C PRO A 75 -7.74 -12.46 -7.70
N SER A 76 -6.92 -11.79 -8.51
CA SER A 76 -5.58 -12.27 -8.87
C SER A 76 -4.63 -12.33 -7.67
N GLN A 77 -4.69 -11.33 -6.78
CA GLN A 77 -3.89 -11.27 -5.56
C GLN A 77 -4.42 -12.23 -4.48
N TYR A 78 -5.69 -12.62 -4.52
CA TYR A 78 -6.33 -13.48 -3.50
C TYR A 78 -5.55 -14.79 -3.27
N ARG A 79 -5.16 -15.48 -4.35
CA ARG A 79 -4.48 -16.78 -4.26
C ARG A 79 -3.07 -16.63 -3.69
N SER A 80 -2.30 -15.65 -4.18
CA SER A 80 -0.96 -15.34 -3.66
C SER A 80 -1.00 -14.87 -2.19
N LEU A 81 -2.04 -14.15 -1.78
CA LEU A 81 -2.23 -13.70 -0.41
C LEU A 81 -2.64 -14.82 0.54
N ALA A 82 -3.55 -15.71 0.12
CA ALA A 82 -3.98 -16.83 0.96
C ALA A 82 -2.82 -17.79 1.25
N GLY A 83 -1.92 -17.98 0.28
CA GLY A 83 -0.81 -18.93 0.36
C GLY A 83 -1.28 -20.32 0.79
N ASP A 84 -0.40 -21.08 1.43
CA ASP A 84 -0.70 -22.41 2.01
C ASP A 84 -1.15 -22.32 3.48
N ARG A 85 -1.58 -21.14 3.97
CA ARG A 85 -1.91 -20.99 5.39
C ARG A 85 -3.24 -21.71 5.72
N PRO A 86 -3.31 -22.50 6.81
CA PRO A 86 -4.55 -23.19 7.22
C PRO A 86 -5.75 -22.25 7.43
N GLU A 87 -5.48 -21.01 7.87
CA GLU A 87 -6.47 -19.97 8.13
C GLU A 87 -6.77 -19.07 6.91
N GLY A 88 -6.04 -19.28 5.79
CA GLY A 88 -6.19 -18.57 4.53
C GLY A 88 -6.06 -17.06 4.62
N ILE A 89 -6.77 -16.35 3.71
CA ILE A 89 -6.74 -14.89 3.61
C ILE A 89 -7.26 -14.17 4.87
N GLY A 90 -8.08 -14.84 5.69
CA GLY A 90 -8.61 -14.28 6.93
C GLY A 90 -7.51 -13.93 7.93
N ALA A 91 -6.51 -14.80 8.07
CA ALA A 91 -5.34 -14.54 8.91
C ALA A 91 -4.53 -13.34 8.39
N VAL A 92 -4.36 -13.21 7.08
CA VAL A 92 -3.64 -12.08 6.47
C VAL A 92 -4.37 -10.77 6.72
N LEU A 93 -5.70 -10.73 6.53
CA LEU A 93 -6.50 -9.55 6.81
C LEU A 93 -6.48 -9.18 8.29
N ARG A 94 -6.54 -10.17 9.19
CA ARG A 94 -6.41 -9.97 10.64
C ARG A 94 -5.06 -9.36 10.99
N GLN A 95 -3.97 -9.96 10.51
CA GLN A 95 -2.61 -9.49 10.75
C GLN A 95 -2.39 -8.06 10.24
N ARG A 96 -2.94 -7.73 9.06
CA ARG A 96 -2.85 -6.37 8.48
C ARG A 96 -3.63 -5.35 9.28
N LEU A 97 -4.86 -5.68 9.67
CA LEU A 97 -5.67 -4.79 10.49
C LEU A 97 -5.04 -4.57 11.86
N GLU A 98 -4.48 -5.63 12.45
CA GLU A 98 -3.72 -5.55 13.69
C GLU A 98 -2.50 -4.64 13.55
N ASN A 99 -1.69 -4.81 12.50
CA ASN A 99 -0.52 -3.95 12.27
C ASN A 99 -0.94 -2.49 12.03
N LEU A 100 -2.06 -2.25 11.33
CA LEU A 100 -2.61 -0.91 11.15
C LEU A 100 -3.05 -0.28 12.47
N ALA A 101 -3.66 -1.06 13.37
CA ALA A 101 -4.17 -0.61 14.66
C ALA A 101 -3.07 -0.45 15.72
N CYS A 102 -2.09 -1.35 15.73
CA CYS A 102 -1.17 -1.57 16.85
C CYS A 102 0.32 -1.61 16.45
N GLY A 103 0.67 -1.47 15.17
CA GLY A 103 2.06 -1.46 14.70
C GLY A 103 2.73 -0.08 14.84
N PHE A 104 1.94 0.99 14.86
CA PHE A 104 2.42 2.37 14.95
C PHE A 104 1.53 3.19 15.88
N ASP A 105 2.09 4.28 16.43
CA ASP A 105 1.31 5.24 17.21
C ASP A 105 0.21 5.84 16.32
N ILE A 106 -1.04 5.65 16.76
CA ILE A 106 -2.23 6.11 16.05
C ILE A 106 -2.18 7.62 15.78
N LYS A 107 -1.56 8.40 16.67
CA LYS A 107 -1.41 9.87 16.56
C LYS A 107 -0.54 10.26 15.38
N THR A 108 0.28 9.35 14.86
CA THR A 108 1.14 9.58 13.70
C THR A 108 0.64 8.90 12.43
N ASN A 109 -0.24 7.90 12.51
CA ASN A 109 -0.64 7.08 11.38
C ASN A 109 -1.92 7.56 10.68
N TYR A 110 -1.78 8.39 9.64
CA TYR A 110 -2.91 8.97 8.91
C TYR A 110 -3.74 7.94 8.12
N PHE A 111 -3.18 6.76 7.82
CA PHE A 111 -3.93 5.66 7.21
C PHE A 111 -4.93 5.06 8.20
N ALA A 112 -4.47 4.85 9.44
CA ALA A 112 -5.31 4.32 10.50
C ALA A 112 -6.45 5.28 10.86
N TRP A 113 -6.22 6.61 10.84
CA TRP A 113 -7.28 7.61 10.99
C TRP A 113 -8.36 7.52 9.92
N GLN A 114 -7.98 7.32 8.66
CA GLN A 114 -8.95 7.08 7.58
C GLN A 114 -9.71 5.77 7.77
N ALA A 115 -9.01 4.69 8.14
CA ALA A 115 -9.61 3.37 8.31
C ALA A 115 -10.58 3.30 9.51
N PHE A 116 -10.19 3.87 10.66
CA PHE A 116 -10.93 3.76 11.91
C PHE A 116 -11.83 4.95 12.23
N GLY A 117 -11.60 6.11 11.60
CA GLY A 117 -12.38 7.34 11.87
C GLY A 117 -12.96 8.01 10.64
N ARG A 118 -12.62 7.57 9.43
CA ARG A 118 -13.10 8.15 8.15
C ARG A 118 -12.85 9.67 8.05
N ARG A 119 -11.79 10.13 8.71
CA ARG A 119 -11.35 11.52 8.80
C ARG A 119 -9.86 11.55 9.10
N TYR A 120 -9.22 12.69 8.86
CA TYR A 120 -7.90 12.94 9.42
C TYR A 120 -8.02 13.53 10.83
N ALA A 121 -6.93 13.44 11.60
CA ALA A 121 -6.81 14.18 12.85
C ALA A 121 -6.99 15.69 12.59
N MET A 122 -7.62 16.40 13.53
CA MET A 122 -7.91 17.83 13.42
C MET A 122 -7.01 18.71 14.31
N THR A 123 -5.95 18.12 14.87
CA THR A 123 -4.99 18.83 15.74
C THR A 123 -3.89 19.51 14.90
N GLY A 124 -3.16 20.48 15.50
CA GLY A 124 -2.07 21.20 14.82
C GLY A 124 -0.95 20.30 14.31
N ASP A 125 -0.68 19.20 15.03
CA ASP A 125 0.27 18.14 14.66
C ASP A 125 -0.45 16.87 14.16
N ALA A 126 -1.58 17.05 13.48
CA ALA A 126 -2.37 15.94 12.97
C ALA A 126 -1.54 14.95 12.13
N ALA A 127 -1.84 13.66 12.29
CA ALA A 127 -1.50 12.62 11.32
C ALA A 127 -2.15 12.94 9.97
N LEU A 128 -1.47 13.79 9.20
CA LEU A 128 -1.82 14.12 7.82
C LEU A 128 -0.80 13.47 6.89
N PRO A 129 -1.22 13.08 5.67
CA PRO A 129 -0.27 12.81 4.60
C PRO A 129 0.71 13.98 4.45
N PRO A 130 2.01 13.74 4.15
CA PRO A 130 2.99 14.82 4.07
C PRO A 130 2.57 15.98 3.17
N TYR A 131 1.92 15.71 2.05
CA TYR A 131 1.43 16.74 1.13
C TYR A 131 0.25 17.58 1.66
N LEU A 132 -0.43 17.15 2.73
CA LEU A 132 -1.50 17.91 3.40
C LEU A 132 -1.02 18.69 4.63
N GLN A 133 0.23 18.49 5.07
CA GLN A 133 0.76 19.21 6.22
C GLN A 133 1.15 20.64 5.83
N ARG A 134 0.69 21.64 6.60
CA ARG A 134 0.88 23.06 6.28
C ARG A 134 2.34 23.46 6.01
N ARG A 135 3.28 22.85 6.75
CA ARG A 135 4.74 23.05 6.59
C ARG A 135 5.28 22.65 5.22
N HIS A 136 4.59 21.76 4.50
CA HIS A 136 5.02 21.29 3.17
C HIS A 136 4.30 22.01 2.02
N PHE A 137 3.28 22.82 2.32
CA PHE A 137 2.43 23.45 1.31
C PHE A 137 3.22 24.33 0.33
N GLU A 138 4.06 25.25 0.80
CA GLU A 138 4.83 26.14 -0.10
C GLU A 138 5.82 25.36 -0.97
N THR A 139 6.42 24.31 -0.42
CA THR A 139 7.35 23.41 -1.12
C THR A 139 6.65 22.67 -2.27
N VAL A 140 5.43 22.17 -2.03
CA VAL A 140 4.62 21.49 -3.05
C VAL A 140 4.12 22.49 -4.09
N ARG A 141 3.57 23.62 -3.64
CA ARG A 141 3.02 24.68 -4.51
C ARG A 141 4.05 25.21 -5.50
N SER A 142 5.29 25.45 -5.05
CA SER A 142 6.37 25.99 -5.88
C SER A 142 6.98 24.99 -6.88
N ARG A 143 6.54 23.72 -6.88
CA ARG A 143 7.04 22.66 -7.77
C ARG A 143 5.95 22.07 -8.67
N ILE A 144 4.76 22.66 -8.68
CA ILE A 144 3.62 22.11 -9.42
C ILE A 144 3.87 22.09 -10.94
N ASP A 145 4.67 23.03 -11.43
CA ASP A 145 5.17 23.15 -12.80
C ASP A 145 6.06 21.96 -13.23
N ARG A 146 6.57 21.19 -12.28
CA ARG A 146 7.38 19.98 -12.52
C ARG A 146 6.55 18.70 -12.63
N VAL A 147 5.24 18.79 -12.42
CA VAL A 147 4.34 17.63 -12.49
C VAL A 147 3.76 17.55 -13.90
N ARG A 148 4.01 16.41 -14.56
CA ARG A 148 3.40 16.08 -15.84
C ARG A 148 2.39 14.95 -15.64
N LEU A 149 1.15 15.18 -16.05
CA LEU A 149 0.11 14.16 -16.08
C LEU A 149 0.06 13.53 -17.47
N GLU A 150 -0.05 12.21 -17.51
CA GLU A 150 -0.09 11.41 -18.72
C GLU A 150 -1.21 10.37 -18.60
N GLN A 151 -2.07 10.29 -19.61
CA GLN A 151 -3.14 9.30 -19.69
C GLN A 151 -2.75 8.20 -20.69
N ARG A 152 -1.80 7.36 -20.30
CA ARG A 152 -1.30 6.21 -21.07
C ARG A 152 -0.64 5.21 -20.13
N SER A 153 -0.31 4.02 -20.63
CA SER A 153 0.44 3.07 -19.82
C SER A 153 1.85 3.60 -19.52
N LEU A 154 2.40 3.20 -18.37
CA LEU A 154 3.78 3.54 -18.03
C LEU A 154 4.76 2.96 -19.06
N THR A 155 4.49 1.75 -19.55
CA THR A 155 5.32 1.10 -20.57
C THR A 155 5.41 1.91 -21.86
N GLU A 156 4.29 2.44 -22.37
CA GLU A 156 4.28 3.30 -23.57
C GLU A 156 4.98 4.64 -23.32
N MET A 157 4.77 5.24 -22.14
CA MET A 157 5.43 6.50 -21.77
C MET A 157 6.96 6.31 -21.70
N LEU A 158 7.44 5.22 -21.09
CA LEU A 158 8.86 4.90 -21.06
C LEU A 158 9.38 4.55 -22.45
N ALA A 159 8.63 3.82 -23.28
CA ALA A 159 9.02 3.49 -24.66
C ALA A 159 9.28 4.75 -25.51
N ALA A 160 8.48 5.81 -25.32
CA ALA A 160 8.67 7.11 -25.98
C ALA A 160 9.76 7.98 -25.34
N SER A 161 10.30 7.58 -24.17
CA SER A 161 11.30 8.35 -23.44
C SER A 161 12.73 8.03 -23.91
N PRO A 162 13.67 9.00 -23.91
CA PRO A 162 15.06 8.75 -24.25
C PRO A 162 15.72 7.72 -23.33
N ALA A 163 16.76 7.04 -23.82
CA ALA A 163 17.57 6.16 -22.97
C ALA A 163 18.24 6.96 -21.84
N GLU A 164 18.44 6.33 -20.69
CA GLU A 164 19.13 6.92 -19.51
C GLU A 164 18.56 8.28 -19.03
N SER A 165 17.23 8.46 -19.16
CA SER A 165 16.51 9.71 -18.86
C SER A 165 15.80 9.75 -17.49
N VAL A 166 15.72 8.63 -16.77
CA VAL A 166 14.93 8.51 -15.53
C VAL A 166 15.78 8.02 -14.36
N ASP A 167 15.72 8.74 -13.23
CA ASP A 167 16.48 8.43 -12.01
C ASP A 167 15.73 7.51 -11.04
N ALA A 168 14.39 7.53 -11.05
CA ALA A 168 13.59 6.79 -10.09
C ALA A 168 12.23 6.36 -10.65
N TYR A 169 11.83 5.14 -10.31
CA TYR A 169 10.55 4.54 -10.69
C TYR A 169 9.79 4.14 -9.43
N VAL A 170 8.51 4.51 -9.34
CA VAL A 170 7.62 4.21 -8.21
C VAL A 170 6.37 3.53 -8.74
N LEU A 171 6.25 2.21 -8.58
CA LEU A 171 5.25 1.40 -9.29
C LEU A 171 4.08 0.91 -8.44
N LEU A 172 4.01 1.32 -7.16
CA LEU A 172 3.06 0.79 -6.17
C LEU A 172 2.93 -0.75 -6.31
N ASP A 173 1.73 -1.32 -6.38
CA ASP A 173 1.44 -2.74 -6.60
C ASP A 173 1.04 -3.10 -8.04
N ALA A 174 1.20 -2.19 -9.00
CA ALA A 174 0.72 -2.38 -10.37
C ALA A 174 1.23 -3.69 -11.03
N GLN A 175 2.41 -4.16 -10.62
CA GLN A 175 3.04 -5.36 -11.16
C GLN A 175 2.35 -6.66 -10.75
N ASP A 176 1.62 -6.68 -9.62
CA ASP A 176 0.85 -7.87 -9.19
C ASP A 176 -0.29 -8.22 -10.17
N TRP A 177 -0.62 -7.29 -11.07
CA TRP A 177 -1.71 -7.38 -12.02
C TRP A 177 -1.25 -7.69 -13.45
N MET A 178 0.05 -7.60 -13.70
CA MET A 178 0.62 -7.80 -15.03
C MET A 178 0.87 -9.28 -15.26
N ASN A 179 0.61 -9.76 -16.48
CA ASN A 179 1.15 -11.04 -16.93
C ASN A 179 2.66 -10.92 -17.20
N ASP A 180 3.33 -12.05 -17.43
CA ASP A 180 4.79 -12.07 -17.59
C ASP A 180 5.28 -11.31 -18.83
N GLN A 181 4.47 -11.26 -19.90
CA GLN A 181 4.77 -10.50 -21.12
C GLN A 181 4.75 -8.99 -20.84
N ASP A 182 3.71 -8.47 -20.21
CA ASP A 182 3.56 -7.05 -19.87
C ASP A 182 4.61 -6.62 -18.84
N LEU A 183 4.86 -7.47 -17.85
CA LEU A 183 5.88 -7.24 -16.82
C LEU A 183 7.28 -7.19 -17.46
N THR A 184 7.58 -8.11 -18.38
CA THR A 184 8.84 -8.11 -19.14
C THR A 184 8.96 -6.86 -20.02
N ALA A 185 7.89 -6.47 -20.73
CA ALA A 185 7.87 -5.26 -21.55
C ALA A 185 8.14 -3.99 -20.72
N LEU A 186 7.52 -3.88 -19.55
CA LEU A 186 7.77 -2.80 -18.60
C LEU A 186 9.23 -2.78 -18.15
N TRP A 187 9.76 -3.91 -17.68
CA TRP A 187 11.14 -3.99 -17.17
C TRP A 187 12.20 -3.76 -18.25
N MET A 188 11.93 -4.13 -19.52
CA MET A 188 12.78 -3.74 -20.63
C MET A 188 12.86 -2.22 -20.79
N GLN A 189 11.72 -1.51 -20.71
CA GLN A 189 11.70 -0.06 -20.84
C GLN A 189 12.29 0.65 -19.61
N ILE A 190 12.05 0.14 -18.40
CA ILE A 190 12.70 0.62 -17.17
C ILE A 190 14.22 0.50 -17.32
N SER A 191 14.74 -0.67 -17.69
CA SER A 191 16.18 -0.88 -17.86
C SER A 191 16.80 0.02 -18.94
N ARG A 192 16.09 0.28 -20.05
CA ARG A 192 16.57 1.16 -21.13
C ARG A 192 16.59 2.64 -20.73
N THR A 193 15.56 3.09 -20.02
CA THR A 193 15.39 4.51 -19.66
C THR A 193 16.07 4.87 -18.34
N ALA A 194 16.53 3.89 -17.57
CA ALA A 194 17.20 4.10 -16.30
C ALA A 194 18.57 4.76 -16.48
N ARG A 195 18.77 5.90 -15.82
CA ARG A 195 20.11 6.48 -15.64
C ARG A 195 20.94 5.58 -14.73
N ARG A 196 22.27 5.63 -14.85
CA ARG A 196 23.17 4.99 -13.87
C ARG A 196 22.86 5.49 -12.45
N GLY A 197 22.83 4.58 -11.48
CA GLY A 197 22.38 4.88 -10.11
C GLY A 197 20.85 4.95 -9.94
N ALA A 198 20.07 4.70 -11.00
CA ALA A 198 18.61 4.73 -10.89
C ALA A 198 18.07 3.68 -9.92
N ARG A 199 16.86 3.95 -9.41
CA ARG A 199 16.20 3.12 -8.40
C ARG A 199 14.79 2.77 -8.83
N VAL A 200 14.39 1.52 -8.63
CA VAL A 200 13.00 1.09 -8.77
C VAL A 200 12.48 0.70 -7.41
N ILE A 201 11.37 1.32 -6.99
CA ILE A 201 10.63 0.90 -5.81
C ILE A 201 9.21 0.46 -6.18
N PHE A 202 8.77 -0.61 -5.55
CA PHE A 202 7.42 -1.12 -5.69
C PHE A 202 7.02 -1.89 -4.43
N ARG A 203 5.73 -2.17 -4.32
CA ARG A 203 5.15 -3.01 -3.28
C ARG A 203 4.47 -4.19 -3.93
N THR A 204 4.24 -5.23 -3.15
CA THR A 204 3.49 -6.41 -3.57
C THR A 204 2.47 -6.76 -2.52
N ALA A 205 1.38 -7.37 -2.96
CA ALA A 205 0.35 -7.86 -2.06
C ALA A 205 0.89 -8.99 -1.18
N ALA A 206 1.58 -9.99 -1.72
CA ALA A 206 2.19 -11.05 -0.91
C ALA A 206 3.58 -10.65 -0.36
N ASP A 207 4.09 -11.35 0.66
CA ASP A 207 5.49 -11.22 1.11
C ASP A 207 6.41 -12.08 0.21
N GLU A 208 6.35 -11.83 -1.10
CA GLU A 208 7.05 -12.61 -2.12
C GLU A 208 7.88 -11.70 -3.03
N ARG A 209 9.04 -12.20 -3.49
CA ARG A 209 9.78 -11.58 -4.58
C ARG A 209 9.05 -11.85 -5.91
N LEU A 210 8.24 -10.90 -6.34
CA LEU A 210 7.41 -11.02 -7.54
C LEU A 210 8.18 -11.28 -8.85
N LEU A 211 9.40 -10.74 -9.01
CA LEU A 211 10.06 -10.69 -10.32
C LEU A 211 10.83 -11.95 -10.73
N PRO A 212 11.64 -12.60 -9.85
CA PRO A 212 12.35 -13.82 -10.21
C PRO A 212 11.40 -14.90 -10.76
N GLY A 213 11.77 -15.51 -11.88
CA GLY A 213 10.93 -16.51 -12.57
C GLY A 213 9.87 -15.93 -13.50
N ARG A 214 9.48 -14.65 -13.34
CA ARG A 214 8.48 -13.95 -14.17
C ARG A 214 9.09 -12.97 -15.17
N VAL A 215 10.27 -12.41 -14.84
CA VAL A 215 11.05 -11.52 -15.71
C VAL A 215 12.35 -12.22 -16.11
N PRO A 216 12.79 -12.14 -17.39
CA PRO A 216 14.04 -12.74 -17.84
C PRO A 216 15.23 -12.38 -16.96
N THR A 217 15.99 -13.40 -16.53
CA THR A 217 17.14 -13.24 -15.62
C THR A 217 18.12 -12.19 -16.10
N ARG A 218 18.44 -12.17 -17.41
CA ARG A 218 19.34 -11.18 -18.04
C ARG A 218 18.94 -9.72 -17.80
N LEU A 219 17.63 -9.44 -17.65
CA LEU A 219 17.15 -8.09 -17.34
C LEU A 219 17.31 -7.79 -15.86
N LEU A 220 17.00 -8.76 -14.99
CA LEU A 220 17.14 -8.62 -13.55
C LEU A 220 18.60 -8.53 -13.11
N ASP A 221 19.52 -9.20 -13.81
CA ASP A 221 20.97 -9.17 -13.55
C ASP A 221 21.59 -7.78 -13.75
N MET A 222 20.91 -6.89 -14.48
CA MET A 222 21.31 -5.48 -14.58
C MET A 222 21.10 -4.72 -13.26
N TRP A 223 20.28 -5.25 -12.36
CA TRP A 223 19.84 -4.58 -11.14
C TRP A 223 20.29 -5.34 -9.89
N THR A 224 20.76 -4.60 -8.89
CA THR A 224 21.01 -5.12 -7.56
C THR A 224 19.74 -5.03 -6.73
N TYR A 225 19.24 -6.16 -6.24
CA TYR A 225 18.12 -6.20 -5.28
C TYR A 225 18.64 -5.96 -3.86
N ASP A 226 18.18 -4.88 -3.23
CA ASP A 226 18.59 -4.48 -1.89
C ASP A 226 17.67 -5.14 -0.84
N HIS A 227 17.92 -6.42 -0.54
CA HIS A 227 17.05 -7.22 0.33
C HIS A 227 16.91 -6.63 1.74
N ALA A 228 18.03 -6.21 2.35
CA ALA A 228 18.01 -5.67 3.71
C ALA A 228 17.19 -4.38 3.79
N ARG A 229 17.45 -3.43 2.87
CA ARG A 229 16.71 -2.16 2.84
C ARG A 229 15.25 -2.35 2.46
N SER A 230 14.95 -3.30 1.58
CA SER A 230 13.58 -3.68 1.21
C SER A 230 12.77 -4.12 2.44
N ARG A 231 13.34 -5.00 3.27
CA ARG A 231 12.70 -5.47 4.51
C ARG A 231 12.54 -4.36 5.55
N GLU A 232 13.55 -3.52 5.70
CA GLU A 232 13.50 -2.36 6.60
C GLU A 232 12.37 -1.40 6.20
N LEU A 233 12.33 -0.99 4.93
CA LEU A 233 11.31 -0.07 4.42
C LEU A 233 9.91 -0.69 4.48
N GLY A 234 9.78 -2.01 4.27
CA GLY A 234 8.52 -2.72 4.46
C GLY A 234 8.00 -2.64 5.90
N ARG A 235 8.87 -2.76 6.90
CA ARG A 235 8.50 -2.60 8.32
C ARG A 235 8.10 -1.16 8.68
N MET A 236 8.52 -0.17 7.89
CA MET A 236 8.16 1.24 8.08
C MET A 236 6.85 1.61 7.38
N ASP A 237 6.23 0.71 6.62
CA ASP A 237 4.97 0.97 5.93
C ASP A 237 3.79 1.02 6.93
N ARG A 238 3.27 2.22 7.13
CA ARG A 238 2.16 2.50 8.04
C ARG A 238 0.78 2.16 7.47
N SER A 239 0.68 1.91 6.17
CA SER A 239 -0.59 1.56 5.53
C SER A 239 -1.06 0.15 5.89
N SER A 240 -0.13 -0.76 6.17
CA SER A 240 -0.37 -2.20 6.40
C SER A 240 -1.16 -2.88 5.27
N ILE A 241 -1.16 -2.30 4.06
CA ILE A 241 -1.87 -2.85 2.90
C ILE A 241 -1.02 -3.88 2.17
N TYR A 242 0.30 -3.67 2.11
CA TYR A 242 1.20 -4.49 1.31
C TYR A 242 1.93 -5.55 2.13
N GLY A 243 2.25 -6.68 1.50
CA GLY A 243 3.02 -7.76 2.11
C GLY A 243 4.53 -7.50 2.07
N ALA A 244 5.02 -6.88 0.99
CA ALA A 244 6.41 -6.49 0.87
C ALA A 244 6.63 -5.15 0.18
N PHE A 245 7.81 -4.60 0.44
CA PHE A 245 8.40 -3.45 -0.26
C PHE A 245 9.67 -3.94 -0.94
N HIS A 246 9.92 -3.48 -2.16
CA HIS A 246 11.07 -3.90 -2.95
C HIS A 246 11.86 -2.69 -3.44
N LEU A 247 13.19 -2.79 -3.33
CA LEU A 247 14.15 -1.83 -3.86
C LEU A 247 15.15 -2.52 -4.78
N TYR A 248 15.18 -2.07 -6.03
CA TYR A 248 16.20 -2.44 -7.01
C TYR A 248 17.03 -1.21 -7.37
N ARG A 249 18.35 -1.40 -7.52
CA ARG A 249 19.32 -0.34 -7.85
C ARG A 249 20.10 -0.72 -9.10
N LEU A 250 20.20 0.20 -10.05
CA LEU A 250 21.10 0.06 -11.19
C LEU A 250 22.48 0.56 -10.76
N ALA A 251 23.52 -0.23 -11.01
CA ALA A 251 24.88 0.12 -10.61
C ALA A 251 25.30 1.50 -11.14
N GLU A 252 25.99 2.27 -10.29
CA GLU A 252 26.78 3.42 -10.72
C GLU A 252 28.04 2.89 -11.42
N ARG A 253 28.54 3.59 -12.45
CA ARG A 253 29.86 3.22 -12.98
C ARG A 253 30.89 3.51 -11.89
N SER A 254 31.72 2.52 -11.56
CA SER A 254 32.97 2.79 -10.84
C SER A 254 33.72 3.87 -11.61
N SER A 255 33.96 5.00 -10.95
CA SER A 255 34.79 6.09 -11.50
C SER A 255 36.23 5.65 -11.57
#